data_AF-A0A353LY29-F1
#
_entry.id   AF-A0A353LY29-F1
#
_cell.length_a   1.000
_cell.length_b   1.000
_cell.length_c   1.000
_cell.angle_alpha   90.00
_cell.angle_beta   90.00
_cell.angle_gamma   90.00
#
_symmetry.space_group_name_H-M   'P 1'
#
loop_
_entity.id
_entity.type
_entity.pdbx_description
1 polymer ?
#
loop_
_entity_poly.entity_id
_entity_poly.type
_entity_poly.pdbx_seq_one_letter_code
_entity_poly.pdbx_strand_id
1 'polypeptide(L)' 'RKTYTVELKDGRGTLTSRPSNYEASMSIGTLTTLLLGYKRAPDLALLDRIEASRETIELLDDVLIRKKPYISDYL' A
#
# COMPACT_ATOMS: atom_id res chain seq x y z
N ARG A 1 17.37 -4.18 1.74
CA ARG A 1 15.91 -4.28 1.45
C ARG A 1 15.29 -5.02 2.62
N LYS A 2 14.34 -4.42 3.35
CA LYS A 2 13.60 -5.10 4.41
C LYS A 2 12.25 -5.54 3.83
N THR A 3 11.81 -6.75 4.16
CA THR A 3 10.54 -7.31 3.70
C THR A 3 9.66 -7.57 4.91
N TYR A 4 8.38 -7.26 4.78
CA TYR A 4 7.38 -7.47 5.82
C TYR A 4 6.18 -8.16 5.18
N THR A 5 5.67 -9.22 5.82
CA THR A 5 4.38 -9.78 5.45
C THR A 5 3.31 -9.22 6.36
N VAL A 6 2.26 -8.67 5.75
CA VAL A 6 1.09 -8.15 6.46
C VAL A 6 -0.11 -9.00 6.08
N GLU A 7 -0.76 -9.61 7.07
CA GLU A 7 -2.08 -10.20 6.88
C GLU A 7 -3.14 -9.11 7.00
N LEU A 8 -4.02 -9.02 6.01
CA LEU A 8 -5.15 -8.10 5.99
C LEU A 8 -6.42 -8.89 6.25
N LYS A 9 -7.09 -8.62 7.37
CA LYS A 9 -8.31 -9.32 7.77
C LYS A 9 -9.19 -8.39 8.60
N ASP A 10 -10.50 -8.40 8.32
CA ASP A 10 -11.51 -7.62 9.05
C ASP A 10 -11.17 -6.13 9.17
N GLY A 11 -10.63 -5.56 8.09
CA GLY A 11 -10.20 -4.14 8.02
C GLY A 11 -8.93 -3.81 8.81
N ARG A 12 -8.18 -4.82 9.26
CA ARG A 12 -6.94 -4.66 10.04
C ARG A 12 -5.76 -5.29 9.33
N GLY A 13 -4.60 -4.63 9.44
CA GLY A 13 -3.30 -5.18 9.01
C GLY A 13 -2.47 -5.62 10.21
N THR A 14 -1.97 -6.85 10.20
CA THR A 14 -1.11 -7.40 11.26
C THR A 14 0.15 -8.02 10.65
N LEU A 15 1.32 -7.73 11.25
CA LEU A 15 2.57 -8.36 10.83
C LEU A 15 2.54 -9.86 11.13
N THR A 16 3.00 -10.66 10.18
CA THR A 16 3.06 -12.11 10.32
C THR A 16 4.33 -12.68 9.69
N SER A 17 4.73 -13.88 10.14
CA SER A 17 5.82 -14.66 9.55
C SER A 17 5.34 -15.62 8.45
N ARG A 18 4.02 -15.73 8.24
CA ARG A 18 3.45 -16.56 7.17
C ARG A 18 3.89 -16.04 5.80
N PRO A 19 4.16 -16.93 4.82
CA PRO A 19 4.46 -16.51 3.46
C PRO A 19 3.22 -15.89 2.81
N SER A 20 3.46 -14.94 1.89
CA SER A 20 2.41 -14.32 1.07
C SER A 20 2.61 -14.74 -0.39
N ASN A 21 1.52 -14.97 -1.10
CA ASN A 21 1.53 -15.17 -2.55
C ASN A 21 1.55 -13.84 -3.31
N TYR A 22 1.42 -12.71 -2.61
CA TYR A 22 1.45 -11.35 -3.14
C TYR A 22 2.70 -10.63 -2.63
N GLU A 23 3.45 -10.01 -3.55
CA GLU A 23 4.65 -9.25 -3.24
C GLU A 23 4.64 -7.91 -3.99
N ALA A 24 4.96 -6.84 -3.27
CA ALA A 24 5.11 -5.50 -3.83
C ALA A 24 6.38 -4.85 -3.29
N SER A 25 7.11 -4.19 -4.18
CA SER A 25 8.33 -3.46 -3.86
C SER A 25 8.14 -1.98 -4.12
N MET A 26 8.48 -1.16 -3.13
CA MET A 26 8.37 0.30 -3.21
C MET A 26 9.24 0.97 -2.16
N SER A 27 9.42 2.29 -2.28
CA SER A 27 10.06 3.10 -1.24
C SER A 27 9.12 3.33 -0.05
N ILE A 28 9.68 3.66 1.11
CA ILE A 28 8.87 4.06 2.28
C ILE A 28 7.99 5.28 1.97
N GLY A 29 8.49 6.23 1.18
CA GLY A 29 7.69 7.39 0.75
C GLY A 29 6.46 6.98 -0.06
N THR A 30 6.62 6.04 -0.99
CA THR A 30 5.51 5.50 -1.80
C THR A 30 4.49 4.77 -0.93
N LEU A 31 4.95 3.95 0.02
CA LEU A 31 4.07 3.29 0.99
C LEU A 31 3.28 4.30 1.82
N THR A 32 3.91 5.36 2.32
CA THR A 32 3.23 6.41 3.08
C THR A 32 2.22 7.17 2.22
N THR A 33 2.56 7.51 0.97
CA THR A 33 1.61 8.12 0.01
C THR A 33 0.36 7.25 -0.17
N LEU A 34 0.56 5.95 -0.31
CA LEU A 34 -0.52 4.98 -0.51
C LEU A 34 -1.39 4.83 0.76
N LEU A 35 -0.78 4.65 1.94
CA LEU A 35 -1.49 4.50 3.22
C LEU A 35 -2.30 5.74 3.61
N LEU A 36 -1.83 6.93 3.23
CA LEU A 36 -2.54 8.18 3.48
C LEU A 36 -3.66 8.44 2.46
N GLY A 37 -3.82 7.60 1.43
CA GLY A 37 -4.84 7.79 0.40
C GLY A 37 -4.56 8.98 -0.52
N TYR A 38 -3.30 9.43 -0.64
CA TYR A 38 -2.92 10.54 -1.52
C TYR A 38 -2.99 10.16 -3.00
N LYS A 39 -2.60 8.92 -3.34
CA LYS A 39 -2.63 8.38 -4.71
C LYS A 39 -2.93 6.88 -4.67
N ARG A 40 -3.63 6.39 -5.69
CA ARG A 40 -4.04 4.99 -5.80
C ARG A 40 -2.89 4.08 -6.23
N ALA A 41 -2.98 2.79 -5.91
CA ALA A 41 -1.99 1.80 -6.29
C ALA A 41 -1.76 1.71 -7.81
N PRO A 42 -2.79 1.60 -8.69
CA PRO A 42 -2.58 1.54 -10.14
C PRO A 42 -1.91 2.81 -10.69
N ASP A 43 -2.23 3.98 -10.14
CA ASP A 43 -1.62 5.23 -10.60
C ASP A 43 -0.14 5.33 -10.18
N LEU A 44 0.26 4.69 -9.08
CA LEU A 44 1.66 4.61 -8.63
C LEU A 44 2.44 3.53 -9.40
N ALA A 45 1.80 2.42 -9.74
CA ALA A 45 2.38 1.39 -10.60
C ALA A 45 2.68 1.93 -12.01
N LEU A 46 1.77 2.73 -12.59
CA LEU A 46 1.99 3.39 -13.89
C LEU A 46 3.19 4.36 -13.91
N LEU A 47 3.59 4.86 -12.74
CA LEU A 47 4.74 5.75 -12.56
C LEU A 47 6.02 5.01 -12.15
N ASP A 48 6.03 3.68 -12.25
CA ASP A 48 7.12 2.79 -11.81
C ASP A 48 7.52 2.99 -10.33
N ARG A 49 6.57 3.44 -9.49
CA ARG A 49 6.80 3.61 -8.04
C ARG A 49 6.51 2.35 -7.24
N ILE A 50 5.69 1.44 -7.79
CA ILE A 50 5.39 0.14 -7.23
C ILE A 50 5.72 -0.92 -8.29
N GLU A 51 6.59 -1.86 -7.93
CA GLU A 51 6.86 -3.06 -8.72
C GLU A 51 6.10 -4.23 -8.07
N ALA A 52 5.09 -4.75 -8.76
CA ALA A 52 4.25 -5.86 -8.30
C ALA A 52 3.47 -6.47 -9.47
N SER A 53 2.87 -7.65 -9.25
CA SER A 53 1.93 -8.23 -10.22
C SER A 53 0.63 -7.40 -10.30
N ARG A 54 -0.12 -7.54 -11.39
CA ARG A 54 -1.41 -6.85 -11.55
C ARG A 54 -2.38 -7.20 -10.43
N GLU A 55 -2.47 -8.48 -10.07
CA GLU A 55 -3.33 -8.98 -9.00
C GLU A 55 -2.94 -8.36 -7.65
N THR A 56 -1.63 -8.17 -7.42
CA THR A 56 -1.14 -7.51 -6.19
C THR A 56 -1.48 -6.02 -6.18
N ILE A 57 -1.42 -5.33 -7.32
CA ILE A 57 -1.85 -3.92 -7.43
C ILE A 57 -3.35 -3.78 -7.17
N GLU A 58 -4.17 -4.66 -7.73
CA GLU A 58 -5.63 -4.66 -7.51
C GLU A 58 -5.96 -4.93 -6.02
N LEU A 59 -5.30 -5.91 -5.39
CA LEU A 59 -5.41 -6.16 -3.95
C LEU A 59 -5.07 -4.91 -3.13
N LEU A 60 -3.96 -4.23 -3.44
CA LEU A 60 -3.55 -3.01 -2.74
C LEU A 60 -4.57 -1.86 -2.90
N ASP A 61 -5.20 -1.72 -4.07
CA ASP A 61 -6.18 -0.65 -4.31
C ASP A 61 -7.52 -0.92 -3.61
N ASP A 62 -7.87 -2.18 -3.39
CA ASP A 62 -9.12 -2.59 -2.74
C ASP A 62 -9.05 -2.53 -1.21
N VAL A 63 -7.91 -2.88 -0.63
CA VAL A 63 -7.74 -2.94 0.83
C VAL A 63 -7.42 -1.58 1.48
N LEU A 64 -7.00 -0.59 0.70
CA LEU A 64 -6.53 0.70 1.20
C LEU A 64 -7.58 1.82 1.06
N ILE A 65 -7.50 2.78 1.98
CA ILE A 65 -8.46 3.87 2.12
C ILE A 65 -8.38 4.81 0.91
N ARG A 66 -9.54 5.10 0.30
CA ARG A 66 -9.67 5.98 -0.88
C ARG A 66 -10.05 7.43 -0.54
N LYS A 67 -10.04 7.81 0.74
CA LYS A 67 -10.39 9.16 1.19
C LYS A 67 -9.15 10.04 1.24
N LYS A 68 -9.15 11.14 0.47
CA LYS A 68 -8.09 12.15 0.55
C LYS A 68 -7.96 12.67 1.99
N PRO A 69 -6.74 12.72 2.53
CA PRO A 69 -6.53 13.22 3.88
C PRO A 69 -6.82 14.74 3.91
N TYR A 70 -7.40 15.20 5.01
CA TYR A 70 -7.58 16.63 5.29
C TYR A 70 -6.79 16.98 6.55
N ILE A 71 -5.88 17.95 6.43
CA ILE A 71 -5.02 18.45 7.51
C ILE A 71 -5.13 19.98 7.45
N SER A 72 -5.78 20.58 8.43
CA SER A 72 -6.00 22.04 8.50
C SER A 72 -5.00 22.78 9.37
N ASP A 73 -4.37 22.07 10.28
CA ASP A 73 -3.49 22.67 11.28
C ASP A 73 -2.07 22.79 10.75
N TYR A 74 -1.42 23.89 11.13
CA TYR A 74 -0.01 24.14 10.86
C TYR A 74 0.70 24.31 12.21
N LEU A 75 1.80 23.57 12.41
CA LEU A 75 2.65 23.63 13.61
C LEU A 75 3.78 24.65 13.43
#